data_AF-A0A1F7FHS3-F1
#
_entry.id   AF-A0A1F7FHS3-F1
#
_cell.length_a   1.000
_cell.length_b   1.000
_cell.length_c   1.000
_cell.angle_alpha   90.00
_cell.angle_beta   90.00
_cell.angle_gamma   90.00
#
_symmetry.space_group_name_H-M   'P 1'
#
loop_
_entity.id
_entity.type
_entity.pdbx_description
1 polymer ?
#
loop_
_entity_poly.entity_id
_entity_poly.type
_entity_poly.pdbx_seq_one_letter_code
_entity_poly.pdbx_strand_id
1 'polypeptide(L)' 'MPGIRWVTAPNSGEGMLPGQLNGIFLQKGEKVRWSWTFGPDGSQVVTGYQIDSKKKASACKKWRMGFAPGKD' A
#
# COMPACT_ATOMS: atom_id res chain seq x y z
N MET A 1 13.67 -9.76 10.41
CA MET A 1 13.28 -9.61 8.98
C MET A 1 11.91 -8.94 8.95
N PRO A 2 11.71 -7.83 8.22
CA PRO A 2 10.39 -7.23 8.11
C PRO A 2 9.42 -8.26 7.52
N GLY A 3 8.36 -8.58 8.26
CA GLY A 3 7.44 -9.66 7.92
C GLY A 3 6.63 -9.31 6.67
N ILE A 4 7.06 -9.86 5.53
CA ILE A 4 6.31 -9.85 4.27
C ILE A 4 5.22 -10.92 4.39
N ARG A 5 4.00 -10.59 4.00
CA ARG A 5 2.88 -11.54 3.93
C ARG A 5 2.21 -11.50 2.55
N TRP A 6 1.75 -12.66 2.08
CA TRP A 6 0.89 -12.73 0.92
C TRP A 6 -0.54 -12.33 1.29
N VAL A 7 -1.18 -11.53 0.44
CA VAL A 7 -2.60 -11.19 0.55
C VAL A 7 -3.27 -11.50 -0.78
N THR A 8 -4.19 -12.46 -0.73
CA THR A 8 -5.00 -12.85 -1.89
C THR A 8 -5.96 -11.73 -2.27
N ALA A 9 -6.07 -11.46 -3.56
CA ALA A 9 -7.04 -10.51 -4.08
C ALA A 9 -8.46 -11.08 -3.87
N PRO A 10 -9.44 -10.22 -3.55
CA PRO A 10 -10.83 -10.65 -3.48
C PRO A 10 -11.29 -11.16 -4.86
N ASN A 11 -11.84 -12.38 -4.90
CA ASN A 11 -12.45 -12.93 -6.10
C ASN A 11 -13.93 -12.53 -6.14
N SER A 12 -14.42 -12.14 -7.31
CA SER A 12 -15.80 -11.74 -7.59
C SER A 12 -16.79 -12.90 -7.73
N GLY A 13 -16.35 -14.16 -7.63
CA GLY A 13 -17.21 -15.33 -7.64
C GLY A 13 -17.33 -16.03 -9.01
N GLU A 14 -16.84 -15.42 -10.09
CA GLU A 14 -16.88 -15.99 -11.44
C GLU A 14 -15.49 -16.42 -11.92
N GLY A 15 -14.98 -17.51 -11.32
CA GLY A 15 -13.71 -18.09 -11.74
C GLY A 15 -12.53 -17.11 -11.63
N MET A 16 -11.40 -17.46 -12.25
CA MET A 16 -10.25 -16.56 -12.36
C MET A 16 -10.22 -16.08 -13.81
N LEU A 17 -10.56 -14.82 -14.04
CA LEU A 17 -10.60 -14.26 -15.39
C LEU A 17 -9.16 -13.97 -15.88
N PRO A 18 -8.89 -14.12 -17.20
CA PRO A 18 -7.58 -13.81 -17.75
C PRO A 18 -7.26 -12.33 -17.51
N GLY A 19 -6.10 -12.07 -16.89
CA GLY A 19 -5.67 -10.72 -16.50
C GLY A 19 -6.12 -10.27 -15.10
N GLN A 20 -6.85 -11.10 -14.36
CA GLN A 20 -7.20 -10.82 -12.96
C GLN A 20 -5.97 -10.95 -12.05
N LEU A 21 -5.86 -10.03 -11.09
CA LEU A 21 -4.84 -10.12 -10.05
C LEU A 21 -5.19 -11.23 -9.04
N ASN A 22 -4.23 -12.11 -8.75
CA ASN A 22 -4.39 -13.17 -7.75
C ASN A 22 -4.11 -12.71 -6.33
N GLY A 23 -3.22 -11.74 -6.17
CA GLY A 23 -2.79 -11.26 -4.86
C GLY A 23 -1.48 -10.50 -4.95
N ILE A 24 -1.05 -9.98 -3.80
CA ILE A 24 0.19 -9.20 -3.67
C ILE A 24 0.92 -9.53 -2.37
N PHE A 25 2.21 -9.21 -2.33
CA PHE A 25 2.98 -9.21 -1.10
C PHE A 25 2.89 -7.85 -0.42
N LEU A 26 2.57 -7.85 0.87
CA LEU A 26 2.54 -6.64 1.72
C LEU A 26 3.53 -6.78 2.87
N GLN A 27 4.19 -5.68 3.20
CA GLN A 27 4.99 -5.57 4.42
C GLN A 27 4.10 -5.28 5.64
N LYS A 28 4.64 -5.58 6.83
CA LYS A 28 3.95 -5.33 8.09
C LYS A 28 3.64 -3.83 8.26
N GLY A 29 2.36 -3.50 8.35
CA GLY A 29 1.86 -2.13 8.53
C GLY A 29 1.37 -1.46 7.24
N GLU A 30 1.54 -2.11 6.09
CA GLU A 30 0.97 -1.67 4.82
C GLU A 30 -0.48 -2.10 4.69
N LYS A 31 -1.29 -1.23 4.07
CA LYS A 31 -2.67 -1.51 3.71
C LYS A 31 -2.80 -1.54 2.19
N VAL A 32 -3.55 -2.51 1.68
CA VAL A 32 -3.90 -2.56 0.25
C VAL A 32 -5.28 -2.00 0.03
N ARG A 33 -5.45 -1.24 -1.05
CA ARG A 33 -6.73 -0.89 -1.65
C ARG A 33 -6.81 -1.57 -3.01
N TRP A 34 -7.86 -2.35 -3.22
CA TRP A 34 -8.10 -3.06 -4.48
C TRP A 34 -8.92 -2.17 -5.42
N SER A 35 -8.53 -2.14 -6.69
CA SER A 35 -9.25 -1.45 -7.76
C SER A 35 -10.04 -2.47 -8.57
N TRP A 36 -11.34 -2.20 -8.71
CA TRP A 36 -12.28 -3.05 -9.41
C TRP A 36 -12.69 -2.43 -10.73
N THR A 37 -12.81 -3.28 -11.75
CA THR A 37 -13.41 -2.94 -13.04
C THR A 37 -14.71 -3.71 -13.17
N PHE A 38 -15.77 -3.00 -13.54
CA PHE A 38 -17.10 -3.56 -13.74
C PHE A 38 -17.33 -3.76 -15.24
N GLY A 39 -17.62 -5.00 -15.62
CA GLY A 39 -18.05 -5.34 -16.96
C GLY A 39 -19.51 -4.95 -17.20
N PRO A 40 -19.91 -4.72 -18.46
CA PRO A 40 -21.30 -4.41 -18.82
C PRO A 40 -22.27 -5.59 -18.57
N ASP A 41 -21.74 -6.80 -18.41
CA ASP A 41 -22.41 -8.05 -18.06
C ASP A 41 -22.67 -8.19 -16.55
N GLY A 42 -22.25 -7.22 -15.73
CA GLY A 42 -22.35 -7.27 -14.27
C GLY A 42 -21.17 -8.00 -13.60
N SER A 43 -20.23 -8.51 -14.40
CA SER A 43 -18.99 -9.09 -13.89
C SER A 43 -18.12 -8.02 -13.23
N GLN A 44 -17.34 -8.41 -12.24
CA GLN A 44 -16.42 -7.51 -11.54
C GLN A 44 -15.06 -8.18 -11.49
N VAL A 45 -13.98 -7.45 -11.74
CA VAL A 45 -12.63 -8.02 -11.67
C VAL A 45 -11.67 -7.07 -11.01
N VAL A 46 -10.75 -7.61 -10.21
CA VAL A 46 -9.65 -6.85 -9.65
C VAL A 46 -8.58 -6.68 -10.72
N THR A 47 -8.44 -5.45 -11.23
CA THR A 47 -7.48 -5.08 -12.28
C THR A 47 -6.29 -4.30 -11.74
N GLY A 48 -6.39 -3.76 -10.52
CA GLY A 48 -5.33 -2.96 -9.92
C GLY A 48 -5.32 -2.99 -8.40
N TYR A 49 -4.23 -2.44 -7.84
CA TYR A 49 -4.07 -2.26 -6.41
C TYR A 49 -3.25 -1.00 -6.10
N GLN A 50 -3.48 -0.42 -4.92
CA GLN A 50 -2.62 0.61 -4.34
C GLN A 50 -2.21 0.20 -2.93
N ILE A 51 -0.94 0.42 -2.61
CA ILE A 51 -0.38 0.15 -1.28
C ILE A 51 -0.29 1.48 -0.52
N ASP A 52 -1.11 1.62 0.51
CA ASP A 52 -1.01 2.69 1.48
C ASP A 52 0.00 2.26 2.56
N SER A 53 1.24 2.65 2.33
CA SER A 53 2.30 2.52 3.31
C SER A 53 2.16 3.71 4.27
N LYS A 54 1.75 3.48 5.52
CA LYS A 54 1.96 4.46 6.59
C LYS A 54 3.47 4.58 6.76
N LYS A 55 4.13 5.38 5.92
CA LYS A 55 5.42 5.94 6.27
C LYS A 55 5.17 6.61 7.61
N LYS A 56 5.67 6.02 8.70
CA LYS A 56 6.04 6.85 9.84
C LYS A 56 6.94 7.88 9.19
N ALA A 57 6.46 9.11 9.05
CA ALA A 57 7.30 10.22 8.73
C ALA A 57 8.39 10.15 9.79
N SER A 58 9.53 9.57 9.44
CA SER A 58 10.72 9.62 10.25
C SER A 58 10.93 11.09 10.40
N ALA A 59 10.55 11.59 11.57
CA ALA A 59 10.69 12.97 11.93
C ALA A 59 12.11 13.32 11.50
N CYS A 60 12.25 14.19 10.50
CA CYS A 60 13.44 15.00 10.38
C CYS A 60 13.38 15.92 11.60
N LYS A 61 13.63 15.35 12.78
CA LYS A 61 13.97 16.04 14.00
C LYS A 61 15.39 16.51 13.73
N LYS A 62 15.47 17.53 12.87
CA LYS A 62 16.69 18.29 12.63
C LYS A 62 16.96 18.97 13.95
N TRP A 63 17.78 18.31 14.77
CA TRP A 63 18.40 18.88 15.94
C TRP A 63 19.17 20.10 15.45
N ARG A 64 18.53 21.27 15.45
CA ARG A 64 19.24 22.54 15.39
C ARG A 64 19.80 22.74 16.78
N MET A 65 20.94 22.08 17.01
CA MET A 65 21.83 22.36 18.11
C MET A 65 22.03 23.87 18.19
N GLY A 66 21.87 24.40 19.40
CA GLY A 66 22.10 25.79 19.69
C GLY A 66 23.49 26.21 19.21
N PHE A 67 23.52 27.28 18.45
CA PHE A 67 24.72 28.07 18.26
C PHE A 67 24.29 29.52 18.48
N ALA A 68 24.38 29.96 19.74
CA ALA A 68 24.44 31.36 20.08
C ALA A 68 25.92 31.71 20.24
N PRO A 69 26.46 32.62 19.43
CA PRO A 69 27.66 33.35 19.82
C PRO A 69 27.31 34.82 20.10
N GLY A 70 27.55 35.20 21.37
CA GLY A 70 28.19 36.45 21.77
C GLY A 70 27.55 37.78 21.36
N LYS A 71 26.97 38.47 22.34
CA LYS A 71 27.13 39.92 22.43
C LYS A 71 28.59 40.21 22.74
N ASP A 72 29.22 41.07 21.94
CA ASP A 72 30.10 42.15 22.41
C ASP A 72 29.87 43.36 21.49
#